data_AF-A0A2I1HPM3-F1
#
_entry.id   AF-A0A2I1HPM3-F1
#
_cell.length_a   1.000
_cell.length_b   1.000
_cell.length_c   1.000
_cell.angle_alpha   90.00
_cell.angle_beta   90.00
_cell.angle_gamma   90.00
#
_symmetry.space_group_name_H-M   'P 1'
#
loop_
_entity.id
_entity.type
_entity.pdbx_description
1 polymer ?
#
loop_
_entity_poly.entity_id
_entity_poly.type
_entity_poly.pdbx_seq_one_letter_code
_entity_poly.pdbx_strand_id
1 'polypeptide(L)'
;MDTTNATNYTTDQGMCFGKVLLLGEIFSKSSHNTAKFIFAMVKWYDYCEQDDNEDSEIYGCPRLTLLKEYDVVPLESIEQAVHIIPRFHKTNQFLMNRNIF
;
A
#
# COMPACT_ATOMS: atom_id res chain seq x y z
N MET A 1 27.12 -19.18 -10.54
CA MET A 1 26.39 -18.01 -10.00
C MET A 1 24.95 -18.22 -10.39
N ASP A 2 24.12 -18.69 -9.46
CA ASP A 2 22.71 -18.98 -9.73
C ASP A 2 21.92 -17.67 -9.80
N THR A 3 21.60 -17.29 -11.02
CA THR A 3 20.63 -16.24 -11.36
C THR A 3 19.23 -16.88 -11.44
N THR A 4 18.60 -17.19 -10.32
CA THR A 4 17.20 -17.62 -10.29
C THR A 4 16.63 -17.43 -8.91
N ASN A 5 15.75 -16.42 -8.78
CA ASN A 5 14.59 -16.29 -7.89
C ASN A 5 14.34 -14.80 -7.61
N ALA A 6 14.19 -14.00 -8.67
CA ALA A 6 13.33 -12.83 -8.53
C ALA A 6 11.93 -13.40 -8.31
N THR A 7 11.47 -13.41 -7.07
CA THR A 7 10.09 -13.73 -6.76
C THR A 7 9.23 -12.81 -7.63
N ASN A 8 8.44 -13.40 -8.53
CA ASN A 8 7.48 -12.65 -9.33
C ASN A 8 6.41 -12.11 -8.37
N TYR A 9 6.70 -10.95 -7.77
CA TYR A 9 5.78 -10.28 -6.86
C TYR A 9 4.61 -9.77 -7.69
N THR A 10 3.40 -10.17 -7.31
CA THR A 10 2.19 -9.71 -8.00
C THR A 10 2.07 -8.21 -7.74
N THR A 11 1.98 -7.41 -8.80
CA THR A 11 1.80 -5.96 -8.69
C THR A 11 0.75 -5.49 -9.68
N ASP A 12 -0.09 -4.54 -9.24
CA ASP A 12 -0.92 -3.73 -10.12
C ASP A 12 -0.06 -2.58 -10.64
N GLN A 13 0.54 -2.77 -11.82
CA GLN A 13 1.39 -1.76 -12.49
C GLN A 13 2.61 -1.31 -11.67
N GLY A 14 3.11 -2.14 -10.74
CA GLY A 14 4.22 -1.79 -9.86
C GLY A 14 3.85 -0.90 -8.68
N MET A 15 2.55 -0.65 -8.43
CA MET A 15 2.08 0.22 -7.36
C MET A 15 1.89 -0.52 -6.04
N CYS A 16 2.31 0.13 -4.94
CA CYS A 16 2.03 -0.30 -3.58
C CYS A 16 0.75 0.38 -3.06
N PHE A 17 -0.02 -0.33 -2.24
CA PHE A 17 -1.21 0.23 -1.60
C PHE A 17 -1.00 0.39 -0.11
N GLY A 18 -1.32 1.57 0.43
CA GLY A 18 -1.16 1.87 1.84
C GLY A 18 -2.39 2.58 2.42
N LYS A 19 -2.74 2.23 3.65
CA LYS A 19 -3.67 3.01 4.46
C LYS A 19 -2.91 4.11 5.19
N VAL A 20 -3.18 5.36 4.85
CA VAL A 20 -2.67 6.52 5.60
C VAL A 20 -3.35 6.57 6.97
N LEU A 21 -2.55 6.63 8.02
CA LEU A 21 -3.01 6.69 9.42
C LEU A 21 -2.78 8.05 10.05
N LEU A 22 -1.71 8.73 9.65
CA LEU A 22 -1.34 10.04 10.14
C LEU A 22 -0.68 10.85 9.02
N LEU A 23 -1.04 12.12 8.95
CA LEU A 23 -0.32 13.13 8.19
C LEU A 23 0.39 14.03 9.18
N GLY A 24 1.66 14.30 8.92
CA GLY A 24 2.51 15.03 9.84
C GLY A 24 3.50 15.90 9.13
N GLU A 25 4.06 16.83 9.90
CA GLU A 25 5.09 17.73 9.41
C GLU A 25 6.16 17.91 10.49
N ILE A 26 7.41 17.79 10.07
CA ILE A 26 8.59 18.03 10.91
C ILE A 26 9.24 19.32 10.45
N PHE A 27 9.40 20.25 11.39
CA PHE A 27 10.15 21.48 11.18
C PHE A 27 11.45 21.43 11.96
N SER A 28 12.56 21.71 11.30
CA SER A 28 13.85 21.92 11.93
C SER A 28 14.34 23.33 11.64
N LYS A 29 14.59 24.11 12.69
CA LYS A 29 15.06 25.49 12.59
C LYS A 29 16.46 25.60 13.19
N SER A 30 17.42 25.99 12.37
CA SER A 30 18.76 26.39 12.81
C SER A 30 18.99 27.89 12.57
N SER A 31 20.10 28.44 13.07
CA SER A 31 20.45 29.86 12.88
C SER A 31 20.59 30.29 11.42
N HIS A 32 20.76 29.34 10.49
CA HIS A 32 21.03 29.62 9.08
C HIS A 32 20.09 28.90 8.10
N ASN A 33 19.23 27.99 8.56
CA ASN A 33 18.30 27.28 7.67
C ASN A 33 17.02 26.83 8.40
N THR A 34 15.92 26.74 7.66
CA THR A 34 14.69 26.09 8.10
C THR A 34 14.37 24.94 7.14
N ALA A 35 14.35 23.71 7.65
CA ALA A 35 13.96 22.54 6.91
C ALA A 35 12.54 22.11 7.32
N LYS A 36 11.75 21.70 6.32
CA LYS A 36 10.38 21.24 6.45
C LYS A 36 10.27 19.89 5.76
N PHE A 37 9.75 18.89 6.45
CA PHE A 37 9.49 17.56 5.90
C PHE A 37 8.05 17.17 6.21
N ILE A 38 7.22 17.03 5.17
CA ILE A 38 5.84 16.58 5.28
C ILE A 38 5.79 15.10 4.98
N PHE A 39 5.13 14.33 5.83
CA PHE A 39 5.12 12.89 5.73
C PHE A 39 3.75 12.28 6.00
N ALA A 40 3.59 11.05 5.55
CA ALA A 40 2.47 10.18 5.90
C ALA A 40 3.00 8.95 6.64
N MET A 41 2.33 8.58 7.73
CA MET A 41 2.50 7.26 8.33
C MET A 41 1.50 6.32 7.67
N VAL A 42 2.01 5.25 7.06
CA VAL A 42 1.25 4.32 6.23
C VAL A 42 1.32 2.92 6.80
N LYS A 43 0.21 2.18 6.67
CA LYS A 43 0.14 0.75 6.90
C LYS A 43 -0.11 0.05 5.58
N TRP A 44 0.76 -0.88 5.21
CA TRP A 44 0.76 -1.45 3.86
C TRP A 44 -0.25 -2.56 3.64
N TYR A 45 -0.70 -2.67 2.40
CA TYR A 45 -1.38 -3.83 1.88
C TYR A 45 -0.44 -4.63 1.00
N ASP A 46 -0.57 -5.95 1.03
CA ASP A 46 0.07 -6.88 0.11
C ASP A 46 -1.00 -7.55 -0.76
N TYR A 47 -0.63 -8.04 -1.93
CA TYR A 47 -1.50 -8.89 -2.72
C TYR A 47 -1.71 -10.21 -1.99
N CYS A 48 -2.94 -10.71 -2.02
CA CYS A 48 -3.15 -12.09 -1.62
C CYS A 48 -2.34 -13.00 -2.55
N GLU A 49 -1.58 -13.94 -1.98
CA GLU A 49 -1.02 -15.03 -2.77
C GLU A 49 -2.15 -15.78 -3.49
N GLN A 50 -1.87 -16.28 -4.69
CA GLN A 50 -2.78 -17.21 -5.35
C GLN A 50 -2.91 -18.45 -4.46
N ASP A 51 -4.06 -18.57 -3.81
CA ASP A 51 -4.47 -19.80 -3.14
C ASP A 51 -5.18 -20.66 -4.19
N ASP A 52 -4.96 -21.97 -4.16
CA ASP A 52 -5.49 -22.95 -5.14
C ASP A 52 -7.03 -22.94 -5.27
N ASN A 53 -7.73 -22.22 -4.37
CA ASN A 53 -9.18 -22.18 -4.27
C ASN A 53 -9.82 -20.79 -4.48
N GLU A 54 -9.06 -19.70 -4.62
CA GLU A 54 -9.62 -18.36 -4.85
C GLU A 54 -8.75 -17.55 -5.84
N ASP A 55 -9.38 -17.07 -6.92
CA ASP A 55 -8.76 -16.17 -7.90
C ASP A 55 -8.06 -14.98 -7.23
N SER A 56 -6.98 -14.48 -7.83
CA SER A 56 -6.26 -13.28 -7.34
C SER A 56 -7.09 -11.99 -7.44
N GLU A 57 -8.14 -12.00 -8.26
CA GLU A 57 -9.10 -10.91 -8.41
C GLU A 57 -10.53 -11.41 -8.20
N ILE A 58 -11.40 -10.56 -7.66
CA ILE A 58 -12.84 -10.84 -7.52
C ILE A 58 -13.58 -9.67 -8.16
N TYR A 59 -14.45 -9.95 -9.13
CA TYR A 59 -15.14 -8.92 -9.93
C TYR A 59 -14.16 -7.91 -10.59
N GLY A 60 -12.98 -8.39 -11.01
CA GLY A 60 -11.91 -7.55 -11.59
C GLY A 60 -11.19 -6.65 -10.58
N CYS A 61 -11.46 -6.80 -9.28
CA CYS A 61 -10.81 -6.08 -8.19
C CYS A 61 -9.70 -6.93 -7.56
N PRO A 62 -8.44 -6.44 -7.50
CA PRO A 62 -7.35 -7.15 -6.84
C PRO A 62 -7.63 -7.45 -5.38
N ARG A 63 -7.28 -8.67 -4.95
CA ARG A 63 -7.36 -9.08 -3.55
C ARG A 63 -6.11 -8.68 -2.79
N LEU A 64 -6.33 -8.10 -1.62
CA LEU A 64 -5.28 -7.59 -0.75
C LEU A 64 -5.41 -8.13 0.67
N THR A 65 -4.28 -8.23 1.36
CA THR A 65 -4.19 -8.43 2.81
C THR A 65 -3.54 -7.22 3.45
N LEU A 66 -3.95 -6.86 4.67
CA LEU A 66 -3.32 -5.77 5.41
C LEU A 66 -2.14 -6.35 6.21
N LEU A 67 -0.96 -5.77 5.99
CA LEU A 67 0.28 -6.12 6.66
C LEU A 67 0.36 -5.56 8.08
N LYS A 68 1.30 -6.01 8.91
CA LYS A 68 1.48 -5.52 10.29
C LYS A 68 2.43 -4.33 10.36
N GLU A 69 3.21 -4.13 9.31
CA GLU A 69 4.27 -3.16 9.14
C GLU A 69 3.69 -1.76 8.96
N TYR A 70 4.43 -0.78 9.49
CA TYR A 70 4.14 0.63 9.36
C TYR A 70 5.41 1.34 8.94
N ASP A 71 5.27 2.26 8.00
CA ASP A 71 6.37 3.09 7.54
C ASP A 71 5.99 4.56 7.50
N VAL A 72 7.01 5.40 7.44
CA VAL A 72 6.88 6.83 7.18
C VAL A 72 7.39 7.09 5.76
N VAL A 73 6.53 7.68 4.93
CA VAL A 73 6.86 8.04 3.56
C VAL A 73 6.70 9.55 3.36
N PRO A 74 7.50 10.18 2.47
CA PRO A 74 7.24 11.56 2.05
C PRO A 74 5.83 11.70 1.50
N LEU A 75 5.11 12.77 1.86
CA LEU A 75 3.74 12.95 1.37
C LEU A 75 3.68 13.02 -0.17
N GLU A 76 4.72 13.59 -0.78
CA GLU A 76 4.89 13.73 -2.23
C GLU A 76 5.07 12.41 -2.98
N SER A 77 5.34 11.29 -2.29
CA SER A 77 5.41 9.97 -2.94
C SER A 77 4.04 9.28 -3.05
N ILE A 78 2.96 9.91 -2.58
CA ILE A 78 1.60 9.38 -2.73
C ILE A 78 1.03 9.85 -4.06
N GLU A 79 0.91 8.91 -5.00
CA GLU A 79 0.43 9.19 -6.36
C GLU A 79 -1.08 9.50 -6.40
N GLN A 80 -1.91 8.63 -5.81
CA GLN A 80 -3.36 8.77 -5.88
C GLN A 80 -4.09 8.13 -4.70
N ALA A 81 -5.29 8.64 -4.43
CA ALA A 81 -6.22 7.98 -3.52
C ALA A 81 -6.93 6.83 -4.24
N VAL A 82 -7.09 5.70 -3.55
CA VAL A 82 -7.82 4.53 -4.03
C VAL A 82 -8.85 4.10 -2.98
N HIS A 83 -9.82 3.28 -3.39
CA HIS A 83 -10.81 2.72 -2.47
C HIS A 83 -10.55 1.24 -2.22
N ILE A 84 -10.29 0.88 -0.96
CA ILE A 84 -10.08 -0.51 -0.54
C ILE A 84 -11.22 -0.93 0.39
N ILE A 85 -11.91 -2.01 0.03
CA ILE A 85 -13.13 -2.47 0.70
C ILE A 85 -12.83 -3.78 1.43
N PRO A 86 -13.19 -3.93 2.73
CA PRO A 86 -13.06 -5.20 3.43
C PRO A 86 -14.02 -6.24 2.84
N ARG A 87 -13.55 -7.48 2.70
CA ARG A 87 -14.42 -8.59 2.29
C ARG A 87 -15.32 -9.00 3.45
N PHE A 88 -16.61 -9.15 3.16
CA PHE A 88 -17.57 -9.60 4.15
C PHE A 88 -17.26 -11.04 4.60
N HIS A 89 -17.38 -11.31 5.90
CA HIS A 89 -17.06 -12.60 6.54
C HIS A 89 -15.63 -13.14 6.37
N LYS A 90 -14.69 -12.37 5.82
CA LYS A 90 -13.28 -12.76 5.71
C LYS A 90 -12.42 -11.86 6.60
N THR A 91 -11.52 -12.46 7.35
CA THR A 91 -10.57 -11.72 8.20
C THR A 91 -9.36 -11.32 7.38
N ASN A 92 -8.91 -10.07 7.54
CA ASN A 92 -7.72 -9.53 6.87
C ASN A 92 -7.71 -9.65 5.34
N GLN A 93 -8.88 -9.65 4.70
CA GLN A 93 -8.98 -9.68 3.24
C GLN A 93 -9.76 -8.48 2.72
N PHE A 94 -9.23 -7.87 1.68
CA PHE A 94 -9.74 -6.64 1.11
C PHE A 94 -9.75 -6.71 -0.42
N LEU A 95 -10.48 -5.80 -1.05
CA LEU A 95 -10.55 -5.63 -2.49
C LEU A 95 -10.21 -4.18 -2.86
N MET A 96 -9.27 -3.99 -3.77
CA MET A 96 -8.99 -2.69 -4.38
C MET A 96 -10.05 -2.44 -5.47
N ASN A 97 -10.90 -1.45 -5.23
CA ASN A 97 -12.03 -1.18 -6.10
C ASN A 97 -11.60 -0.35 -7.31
N ARG A 98 -11.65 -0.97 -8.50
CA ARG A 98 -11.36 -0.32 -9.78
C ARG A 98 -12.57 0.40 -10.42
N ASN A 99 -13.77 0.28 -9.84
CA ASN A 99 -15.03 0.69 -10.47
C ASN A 99 -15.62 2.02 -9.95
N ILE A 100 -14.96 2.69 -9.00
CA ILE A 100 -15.50 3.91 -8.35
C ILE A 100 -14.87 5.22 -8.88
N PHE A 101 -14.02 5.15 -9.91
CA PHE A 101 -13.43 6.34 -10.54
C PHE A 101 -13.38 6.20 -12.06
#